data_AF-A0AAU9MN55-F1
#
_entry.id   AF-A0AAU9MN55-F1
#
_cell.length_a   1.000
_cell.length_b   1.000
_cell.length_c   1.000
_cell.angle_alpha   90.00
_cell.angle_beta   90.00
_cell.angle_gamma   90.00
#
_symmetry.space_group_name_H-M   'P 1'
#
loop_
_entity.id
_entity.type
_entity.pdbx_description
1 polymer ?
#
loop_
_entity_poly.entity_id
_entity_poly.type
_entity_poly.pdbx_seq_one_letter_code
_entity_poly.pdbx_strand_id
1 'polypeptide(L)'
;MRSSTIHYFFAFVILTYPIASIAFSCPFTTKWNVSVISALREDLVVHIKSGDDDLGNHTIPYVGNYSWSFCEKVGGHTLFYGYFWWGSKFQSLDLFNNAISDKLILNVDPEHCY
;
A
#
# COMPACT_ATOMS: atom_id res chain seq x y z
N MET A 1 33.49 32.89 25.46
CA MET A 1 33.18 31.51 25.90
C MET A 1 32.39 30.84 24.78
N ARG A 2 33.04 29.93 24.05
CA ARG A 2 32.63 29.45 22.73
C ARG A 2 31.72 28.23 22.88
N SER A 3 30.50 28.40 22.36
CA SER A 3 29.53 27.40 21.88
C SER A 3 30.12 25.99 21.72
N SER A 4 30.06 25.18 22.79
CA SER A 4 30.46 23.77 22.78
C SER A 4 29.26 22.87 23.09
N THR A 5 28.35 23.31 23.96
CA THR A 5 27.10 22.62 24.30
C THR A 5 26.14 22.47 23.11
N ILE A 6 26.09 23.45 22.20
CA ILE A 6 25.25 23.40 20.99
C ILE A 6 25.73 22.30 20.02
N HIS A 7 27.04 22.10 19.87
CA HIS A 7 27.58 21.05 18.99
C HIS A 7 27.21 19.64 19.48
N TYR A 8 27.27 19.40 20.80
CA TYR A 8 26.90 18.10 21.37
C TYR A 8 25.40 17.83 21.25
N PHE A 9 24.55 18.87 21.31
CA PHE A 9 23.12 18.74 21.11
C PHE A 9 22.76 18.33 19.67
N PHE A 10 23.39 18.98 18.68
CA PHE A 10 23.24 18.58 17.27
C PHE A 10 23.78 17.17 17.00
N ALA A 11 24.90 16.78 17.62
CA ALA A 11 25.45 15.42 17.48
C ALA A 11 24.52 14.34 18.05
N PHE A 12 23.82 14.63 19.16
CA PHE A 12 22.90 13.68 19.80
C PHE A 12 21.64 13.42 18.96
N VAL A 13 21.08 14.46 18.32
CA VAL A 13 19.90 14.35 17.44
C VAL A 13 20.19 13.55 16.16
N ILE A 14 21.43 13.57 15.68
CA ILE A 14 21.87 12.79 14.50
C ILE A 14 22.08 11.32 14.86
N LEU A 15 22.54 11.00 16.08
CA LEU A 15 22.73 9.62 16.56
C LEU A 15 21.41 8.88 16.84
N THR A 16 20.34 9.62 17.15
CA THR A 16 18.99 9.07 17.35
C THR A 16 18.13 9.10 16.10
N TYR A 17 18.70 9.40 14.93
CA TYR A 17 18.02 9.20 13.66
C TYR A 17 18.43 7.81 13.15
N PRO A 18 17.80 6.70 13.62
CA PRO A 18 17.91 5.47 12.87
C PRO A 18 17.37 5.81 11.49
N ILE A 19 18.25 5.76 10.50
CA ILE A 19 17.90 5.98 9.11
C ILE A 19 16.71 5.07 8.85
N ALA A 20 15.60 5.70 8.50
CA ALA A 20 14.30 5.11 8.26
C ALA A 20 14.41 4.02 7.20
N SER A 21 14.68 2.82 7.66
CA SER A 21 14.56 1.57 6.91
C SER A 21 14.31 0.48 7.93
N ILE A 22 13.26 0.69 8.73
CA ILE A 22 12.49 -0.44 9.20
C ILE A 22 11.93 -1.01 7.91
N ALA A 23 12.56 -2.06 7.37
CA ALA A 23 11.93 -2.90 6.36
C ALA A 23 10.50 -3.12 6.87
N PHE A 24 9.51 -2.73 6.07
CA PHE A 24 8.11 -2.66 6.47
C PHE A 24 7.67 -4.05 6.94
N SER A 25 7.87 -4.28 8.24
CA SER A 25 7.75 -5.53 8.95
C SER A 25 6.54 -5.34 9.84
N CYS A 26 5.66 -6.32 9.80
CA CYS A 26 4.42 -6.31 10.53
C CYS A 26 4.61 -7.26 11.72
N PRO A 27 5.26 -6.84 12.83
CA PRO A 27 5.61 -7.75 13.92
C PRO A 27 4.38 -8.32 14.64
N PHE A 28 3.24 -7.66 14.53
CA PHE A 28 2.00 -8.02 15.26
C PHE A 28 0.78 -8.14 14.35
N THR A 29 0.92 -7.91 13.04
CA THR A 29 -0.20 -7.92 12.09
C THR A 29 0.19 -8.59 10.78
N THR A 30 -0.81 -8.93 9.97
CA THR A 30 -0.57 -9.56 8.67
C THR A 30 -0.03 -8.54 7.68
N LYS A 31 1.01 -8.93 6.93
CA LYS A 31 1.50 -8.18 5.77
C LYS A 31 0.74 -8.64 4.53
N TRP A 32 0.14 -7.69 3.83
CA TRP A 32 -0.55 -7.92 2.57
C TRP A 32 0.24 -7.33 1.41
N ASN A 33 0.23 -8.03 0.27
CA ASN A 33 0.74 -7.53 -1.00
C ASN A 33 -0.43 -7.56 -1.98
N VAL A 34 -0.78 -6.39 -2.51
CA VAL A 34 -1.88 -6.24 -3.47
C VAL A 34 -1.28 -5.81 -4.80
N SER A 35 -1.76 -6.40 -5.90
CA SER A 35 -1.29 -6.10 -7.24
C SER A 35 -2.47 -5.93 -8.19
N VAL A 36 -2.45 -4.83 -8.94
CA VAL A 36 -3.33 -4.60 -10.08
C VAL A 36 -2.54 -4.90 -11.34
N ILE A 37 -3.02 -5.83 -12.16
CA ILE A 37 -2.36 -6.24 -13.40
C ILE A 37 -3.28 -5.92 -14.56
N SER A 38 -2.77 -5.22 -15.57
CA SER A 38 -3.55 -4.89 -16.78
C SER A 38 -3.25 -5.88 -17.90
N ALA A 39 -4.27 -6.61 -18.35
CA ALA A 39 -4.23 -7.39 -19.59
C ALA A 39 -4.85 -6.64 -20.79
N LEU A 40 -5.16 -5.36 -20.63
CA LEU A 40 -5.81 -4.53 -21.65
C LEU A 40 -4.78 -4.04 -22.68
N ARG A 41 -5.12 -4.06 -23.97
CA ARG A 41 -4.25 -3.55 -25.06
C ARG A 41 -4.11 -2.02 -25.09
N GLU A 42 -4.51 -1.35 -24.01
CA GLU A 42 -4.49 0.10 -23.81
C GLU A 42 -4.12 0.40 -22.36
N ASP A 43 -3.85 1.67 -22.07
CA ASP A 43 -3.47 2.10 -20.74
C ASP A 43 -4.67 2.04 -19.78
N LEU A 44 -4.46 1.37 -18.64
CA LEU A 44 -5.39 1.36 -17.53
C LEU A 44 -4.98 2.45 -16.54
N VAL A 45 -5.79 3.49 -16.43
CA VAL A 45 -5.61 4.52 -15.40
C VAL A 45 -6.34 4.07 -14.15
N VAL A 46 -5.64 4.07 -13.02
CA VAL A 46 -6.19 3.70 -11.72
C VAL A 46 -5.97 4.80 -10.71
N HIS A 47 -6.94 5.01 -9.85
CA HIS A 47 -6.79 5.85 -8.66
C HIS A 47 -7.11 5.00 -7.44
N ILE A 48 -6.11 4.74 -6.60
CA ILE A 48 -6.25 3.81 -5.47
C ILE A 48 -6.22 4.59 -4.17
N LYS A 49 -7.24 4.36 -3.33
CA LYS A 49 -7.33 4.95 -2.00
C LYS A 49 -7.62 3.88 -0.96
N SER A 50 -7.22 4.18 0.26
CA SER A 50 -7.62 3.54 1.48
C SER A 50 -8.48 4.50 2.30
N GLY A 51 -9.09 4.03 3.38
CA GLY A 51 -9.80 4.91 4.31
C GLY A 51 -8.91 6.03 4.89
N ASP A 52 -7.61 5.78 5.03
CA ASP A 52 -6.65 6.66 5.69
C ASP A 52 -5.51 7.15 4.78
N ASP A 53 -5.27 6.45 3.67
CA ASP A 53 -4.12 6.67 2.79
C ASP A 53 -4.59 6.83 1.35
N ASP A 54 -4.08 7.83 0.63
CA ASP A 54 -4.29 7.97 -0.81
C ASP A 54 -3.01 7.50 -1.52
N LEU A 55 -3.08 6.38 -2.26
CA LEU A 55 -1.95 5.90 -3.06
C LEU A 55 -1.82 6.67 -4.39
N GLY A 56 -2.86 7.41 -4.79
CA GLY A 56 -2.85 8.31 -5.91
C GLY A 56 -3.21 7.66 -7.24
N ASN A 57 -2.88 8.40 -8.31
CA ASN A 57 -3.12 7.96 -9.69
C ASN A 57 -1.91 7.18 -10.23
N HIS A 58 -2.19 6.10 -10.94
CA HIS A 58 -1.19 5.32 -11.68
C HIS A 58 -1.72 4.98 -13.07
N THR A 59 -0.83 5.00 -14.06
CA THR A 59 -1.12 4.51 -15.41
C THR A 59 -0.41 3.19 -15.60
N ILE A 60 -1.17 2.12 -15.83
CA ILE A 60 -0.66 0.76 -16.00
C ILE A 60 -0.75 0.42 -17.50
N PRO A 61 0.39 0.27 -18.20
CA PRO A 61 0.39 -0.07 -19.62
C PRO A 61 -0.03 -1.53 -19.86
N TYR A 62 -0.15 -1.94 -21.12
CA TYR A 62 -0.44 -3.32 -21.51
C TYR A 62 0.57 -4.31 -20.89
N VAL A 63 0.07 -5.33 -20.19
CA VAL A 63 0.85 -6.34 -19.44
C VAL A 63 1.68 -5.71 -18.30
N GLY A 64 1.34 -4.49 -17.89
CA GLY A 64 1.93 -3.80 -16.75
C GLY A 64 1.25 -4.19 -15.44
N ASN A 65 1.87 -3.79 -14.33
CA ASN A 65 1.29 -3.90 -13.01
C ASN A 65 1.56 -2.67 -12.14
N TYR A 66 0.73 -2.52 -11.12
CA TYR A 66 1.01 -1.66 -9.97
C TYR A 66 0.79 -2.47 -8.70
N SER A 67 1.80 -2.49 -7.83
CA SER A 67 1.78 -3.30 -6.62
C SER A 67 2.18 -2.46 -5.42
N TRP A 68 1.52 -2.71 -4.29
CA TRP A 68 1.89 -2.13 -3.01
C TRP A 68 1.76 -3.17 -1.90
N SER A 69 2.40 -2.88 -0.77
CA SER A 69 2.30 -3.70 0.42
C SER A 69 1.96 -2.85 1.63
N PHE A 70 1.16 -3.40 2.53
CA PHE A 70 0.79 -2.73 3.77
C PHE A 70 0.67 -3.75 4.92
N CYS A 71 0.64 -3.22 6.14
CA CYS A 71 0.49 -3.98 7.37
C CYS A 71 -0.93 -3.69 7.79
N GLU A 72 -1.67 -4.74 8.05
CA GLU A 72 -3.03 -4.58 8.53
C GLU A 72 -3.03 -3.80 9.85
N LYS A 73 -4.05 -2.95 10.04
CA LYS A 73 -4.20 -2.23 11.30
C LYS A 73 -4.53 -3.19 12.43
N VAL A 74 -4.03 -2.92 13.63
CA VAL A 74 -4.44 -3.65 14.83
C VAL A 74 -5.95 -3.45 15.01
N GLY A 75 -6.72 -4.54 14.97
CA GLY A 75 -8.19 -4.51 14.97
C GLY A 75 -8.85 -4.75 13.60
N GLY A 76 -8.07 -4.93 12.53
CA GLY A 76 -8.55 -5.47 11.25
C GLY A 76 -9.60 -4.60 10.58
N HIS A 77 -9.31 -3.33 10.32
CA HIS A 77 -10.22 -2.43 9.61
C HIS A 77 -9.49 -1.70 8.48
N THR A 78 -8.75 -2.44 7.66
CA THR A 78 -8.08 -1.87 6.48
C THR A 78 -8.95 -2.08 5.24
N LEU A 79 -9.17 -1.00 4.50
CA LEU A 79 -9.92 -0.98 3.24
C LEU A 79 -9.05 -0.32 2.18
N PHE A 80 -8.91 -0.96 1.02
CA PHE A 80 -8.43 -0.33 -0.20
C PHE A 80 -9.48 -0.52 -1.30
N TYR A 81 -9.74 0.54 -2.05
CA TYR A 81 -10.59 0.52 -3.23
C TYR A 81 -9.95 1.33 -4.34
N GLY A 82 -10.31 1.01 -5.58
CA GLY A 82 -9.77 1.64 -6.76
C GLY A 82 -10.87 2.11 -7.69
N TYR A 83 -10.58 3.22 -8.37
CA TYR A 83 -11.31 3.66 -9.54
C TYR A 83 -10.47 3.37 -10.78
N PHE A 84 -11.09 2.76 -11.78
CA PHE A 84 -10.42 2.23 -12.97
C PHE A 84 -11.01 2.86 -14.21
N TRP A 85 -10.16 3.39 -15.09
CA TRP A 85 -10.54 3.96 -16.37
C TRP A 85 -9.69 3.36 -17.48
N TRP A 86 -10.36 2.95 -18.56
CA TRP A 86 -9.70 2.54 -19.81
C TRP A 86 -10.60 2.95 -20.97
N GLY A 87 -10.05 3.73 -21.90
CA GLY A 87 -10.82 4.37 -22.96
C GLY A 87 -11.96 5.21 -22.39
N SER A 88 -13.21 4.86 -22.73
CA SER A 88 -14.43 5.50 -22.23
C SER A 88 -15.11 4.73 -21.09
N LYS A 89 -14.48 3.68 -20.58
CA LYS A 89 -15.04 2.78 -19.55
C LYS A 89 -14.57 3.19 -18.17
N PHE A 90 -15.40 2.87 -17.19
CA PHE A 90 -15.16 3.14 -15.78
C PHE A 90 -15.63 1.97 -14.93
N GLN A 91 -14.87 1.62 -13.90
CA GLN A 91 -15.28 0.66 -12.88
C GLN A 91 -14.68 1.03 -11.52
N SER A 92 -15.41 0.74 -10.44
CA SER A 92 -14.89 0.79 -9.06
C SER A 92 -14.82 -0.60 -8.46
N LEU A 93 -13.74 -0.93 -7.77
CA LEU A 93 -13.54 -2.23 -7.12
C LEU A 93 -12.93 -2.06 -5.74
N ASP A 94 -13.35 -2.91 -4.81
CA ASP A 94 -12.66 -3.10 -3.53
C ASP A 94 -11.44 -3.99 -3.79
N LEU A 95 -10.24 -3.46 -3.55
CA LEU A 95 -8.98 -4.17 -3.77
C LEU A 95 -8.52 -4.90 -2.51
N PHE A 96 -9.02 -4.48 -1.35
CA PHE A 96 -8.80 -5.17 -0.08
C PHE A 96 -9.86 -4.76 0.94
N ASN A 97 -10.47 -5.73 1.62
CA ASN A 97 -11.28 -5.53 2.81
C ASN A 97 -11.26 -6.82 3.66
N ASN A 98 -11.86 -6.78 4.85
CA ASN A 98 -11.86 -7.93 5.76
C ASN A 98 -12.50 -9.20 5.15
N ALA A 99 -13.54 -9.04 4.33
CA ALA A 99 -14.18 -10.18 3.70
C ALA A 99 -13.25 -10.86 2.66
N ILE A 100 -12.45 -10.07 1.94
CA ILE A 100 -11.42 -10.57 1.02
C ILE A 100 -10.30 -11.27 1.82
N SER A 101 -9.81 -10.64 2.89
CA SER A 101 -8.75 -11.24 3.72
C SER A 101 -9.20 -12.54 4.38
N ASP A 102 -10.43 -12.61 4.89
CA ASP A 102 -10.98 -13.80 5.54
C ASP A 102 -11.07 -14.97 4.56
N LYS A 103 -11.52 -14.74 3.32
CA LYS A 103 -11.56 -15.77 2.29
C LYS A 103 -10.18 -16.33 1.96
N LEU A 104 -9.17 -15.46 1.88
CA LEU A 104 -7.78 -15.83 1.60
C LEU A 104 -7.16 -16.61 2.76
N ILE A 105 -7.36 -16.17 4.01
CA ILE A 105 -6.85 -16.84 5.21
C ILE A 105 -7.50 -18.22 5.37
N LEU A 106 -8.81 -18.30 5.14
CA LEU A 106 -9.56 -19.55 5.27
C LEU A 106 -9.38 -20.48 4.06
N ASN A 107 -8.66 -20.04 3.01
CA ASN A 107 -8.48 -20.76 1.74
C ASN A 107 -9.81 -21.23 1.13
N VAL A 108 -10.88 -20.45 1.32
CA VAL A 108 -12.24 -20.84 0.88
C VAL A 108 -12.41 -20.64 -0.62
N ASP A 109 -11.66 -19.71 -1.21
CA ASP A 109 -11.64 -19.46 -2.66
C ASP A 109 -10.31 -18.78 -3.05
N PRO A 110 -9.23 -19.56 -3.25
CA PRO A 110 -7.92 -19.01 -3.55
C PRO A 110 -7.79 -18.48 -4.99
N GLU A 111 -8.75 -18.78 -5.87
CA GLU A 111 -8.65 -18.49 -7.31
C GLU A 111 -9.41 -17.22 -7.74
N HIS A 112 -10.43 -16.79 -6.99
CA HIS A 112 -11.28 -15.66 -7.37
C HIS A 112 -11.32 -14.56 -6.32
N CYS A 113 -10.28 -13.73 -6.30
CA CYS A 113 -10.32 -12.41 -5.67
C CYS A 113 -10.32 -11.37 -6.79
N TYR A 114 -11.49 -10.85 -7.15
CA TYR A 114 -11.68 -9.78 -8.14
C TYR A 114 -12.42 -8.58 -7.53
#